data_AF-A0A7X0AZ42-F1
#
_entry.id   AF-A0A7X0AZ42-F1
#
_cell.length_a   1.000
_cell.length_b   1.000
_cell.length_c   1.000
_cell.angle_alpha   90.00
_cell.angle_beta   90.00
_cell.angle_gamma   90.00
#
_symmetry.space_group_name_H-M   'P 1'
#
loop_
_entity.id
_entity.type
_entity.pdbx_description
1 polymer ?
#
loop_
_entity_poly.entity_id
_entity_poly.type
_entity_poly.pdbx_seq_one_letter_code
_entity_poly.pdbx_strand_id
1 'polypeptide(L)'
;MQGILAIGQSNRLRVVAVCGVAFLLAIAEFRLLSFYFFDYLLQNVAAAQGVLDGLPHWRVYQSRVLGPLVMAAVSGLGPSFLNAYFITGIATLSATAVVMFRVGHRLAGPPGGWAAMMGLFVLFSVLLTRPWLYIWDFFILLIGATFLLLVVRRAPWWAFLALMGVAFLNHESALFIAIWMAGQGLADNWTRWRLDWRRWDWRLLGAGVVGGIAGLELVELLRELLLKREIGPELFQDANLAGDHSGSMHIKLLRNFESIIGWFVRADYSFPFLVPLLLLSALAVAGVLLARHRLKVAGLSLYIVAQVAALLIAAELAETRVLLQLAPFLALSPLLLNWNGGQDDEAGQSSTS
;
A
#
# COMPACT_ATOMS: atom_id res chain seq x y z
N MET A 1 17.56 -38.42 -15.41
CA MET A 1 17.56 -38.06 -13.97
C MET A 1 18.46 -36.86 -13.64
N GLN A 2 19.67 -36.73 -14.20
CA GLN A 2 20.58 -35.60 -13.91
C GLN A 2 20.02 -34.20 -14.27
N GLY A 3 19.21 -34.08 -15.32
CA GLY A 3 18.61 -32.78 -15.72
C GLY A 3 17.57 -32.20 -14.76
N ILE A 4 16.83 -33.04 -14.02
CA ILE A 4 15.78 -32.58 -13.07
C ILE A 4 16.43 -31.93 -11.84
N LEU A 5 17.60 -32.42 -11.42
CA LEU A 5 18.35 -31.86 -10.28
C LEU A 5 18.93 -30.47 -10.62
N ALA A 6 19.39 -30.26 -11.86
CA ALA A 6 19.96 -28.98 -12.29
C ALA A 6 18.93 -27.83 -12.32
N ILE A 7 17.70 -28.11 -12.75
CA ILE A 7 16.60 -27.12 -12.80
C ILE A 7 16.19 -26.70 -11.38
N GLY A 8 16.14 -27.64 -10.43
CA GLY A 8 15.80 -27.37 -9.04
C GLY A 8 16.83 -26.48 -8.32
N GLN A 9 18.13 -26.65 -8.60
CA GLN A 9 19.20 -25.85 -7.99
C GLN A 9 19.18 -24.40 -8.47
N SER A 10 18.96 -24.16 -9.77
CA SER A 10 18.90 -22.81 -10.35
C SER A 10 17.79 -21.94 -9.72
N ASN A 11 16.62 -22.54 -9.49
CA ASN A 11 15.50 -21.83 -8.85
C ASN A 11 15.77 -21.46 -7.39
N ARG A 12 16.42 -22.34 -6.62
CA ARG A 12 16.77 -22.07 -5.21
C ARG A 12 17.75 -20.90 -5.10
N LEU A 13 18.81 -20.91 -5.91
CA LEU A 13 19.80 -19.83 -5.93
C LEU A 13 19.17 -18.48 -6.29
N ARG A 14 18.25 -18.46 -7.26
CA ARG A 14 17.53 -17.24 -7.63
C ARG A 14 16.68 -16.70 -6.47
N VAL A 15 15.94 -17.55 -5.77
CA VAL A 15 15.12 -17.12 -4.61
C VAL A 15 16.01 -16.55 -3.50
N VAL A 16 17.11 -17.23 -3.18
CA VAL A 16 18.06 -16.75 -2.17
C VAL A 16 18.65 -15.39 -2.57
N ALA A 17 19.04 -15.22 -3.84
CA ALA A 17 19.58 -13.95 -4.33
C ALA A 17 18.55 -12.80 -4.25
N VAL A 18 17.30 -13.04 -4.65
CA VAL A 18 16.23 -12.02 -4.57
C VAL A 18 15.96 -11.64 -3.11
N CYS A 19 15.81 -12.61 -2.21
CA CYS A 19 15.60 -12.34 -0.79
C CYS A 19 16.80 -11.61 -0.17
N GLY A 20 18.02 -12.01 -0.52
CA GLY A 20 19.25 -11.38 -0.04
C GLY A 20 19.36 -9.93 -0.49
N VAL A 21 19.11 -9.63 -1.77
CA VAL A 21 19.14 -8.24 -2.27
C VAL A 21 18.02 -7.40 -1.67
N ALA A 22 16.80 -7.93 -1.56
CA ALA A 22 15.69 -7.24 -0.90
C ALA A 22 16.03 -6.87 0.55
N PHE A 23 16.65 -7.80 1.29
CA PHE A 23 17.06 -7.57 2.67
C PHE A 23 18.18 -6.53 2.79
N LEU A 24 19.22 -6.62 1.95
CA LEU A 24 20.32 -5.65 1.95
C LEU A 24 19.84 -4.23 1.60
N LEU A 25 18.94 -4.08 0.63
CA LEU A 25 18.37 -2.78 0.27
C LEU A 25 17.45 -2.25 1.38
N ALA A 26 16.65 -3.10 2.03
CA ALA A 26 15.86 -2.69 3.18
C ALA A 26 16.74 -2.20 4.34
N ILE A 27 17.88 -2.86 4.61
CA ILE A 27 18.87 -2.36 5.58
C ILE A 27 19.43 -1.00 5.15
N ALA A 28 19.76 -0.84 3.86
CA ALA A 28 20.29 0.43 3.35
C ALA A 28 19.29 1.58 3.53
N GLU A 29 18.00 1.36 3.27
CA GLU A 29 16.92 2.31 3.54
C GLU A 29 16.82 2.64 5.03
N PHE A 30 16.87 1.65 5.91
CA PHE A 30 16.83 1.90 7.35
C PHE A 30 18.07 2.62 7.89
N ARG A 31 19.23 2.42 7.25
CA ARG A 31 20.43 3.21 7.54
C ARG A 31 20.23 4.66 7.12
N LEU A 32 19.62 4.91 5.96
CA LEU A 32 19.26 6.25 5.49
C LEU A 32 18.28 6.93 6.45
N LEU A 33 17.22 6.22 6.84
CA LEU A 33 16.23 6.66 7.82
C LEU A 33 16.87 7.05 9.15
N SER A 34 17.73 6.18 9.68
CA SER A 34 18.42 6.44 10.94
C SER A 34 19.33 7.66 10.82
N PHE A 35 20.02 7.84 9.69
CA PHE A 35 20.93 8.96 9.51
C PHE A 35 20.19 10.31 9.46
N TYR A 36 19.03 10.38 8.79
CA TYR A 36 18.32 11.64 8.57
C TYR A 36 17.21 11.95 9.58
N PHE A 37 16.65 10.94 10.24
CA PHE A 37 15.41 11.03 11.02
C PHE A 37 15.46 10.36 12.39
N PHE A 38 16.65 10.10 12.95
CA PHE A 38 16.78 9.45 14.26
C PHE A 38 15.95 10.14 15.36
N ASP A 39 15.97 11.47 15.40
CA ASP A 39 15.29 12.26 16.43
C ASP A 39 13.76 12.05 16.42
N TYR A 40 13.18 11.80 15.25
CA TYR A 40 11.75 11.53 15.11
C TYR A 40 11.40 10.05 15.26
N LEU A 41 12.38 9.15 15.14
CA LEU A 41 12.16 7.73 15.25
C LEU A 41 11.61 7.34 16.62
N LEU A 42 12.11 7.96 17.69
CA LEU A 42 11.62 7.74 19.05
C LEU A 42 10.15 8.13 19.19
N GLN A 43 9.72 9.23 18.55
CA GLN A 43 8.32 9.65 18.53
C GLN A 43 7.44 8.67 17.75
N ASN A 44 7.94 8.15 16.62
CA ASN A 44 7.23 7.14 15.83
C ASN A 44 7.08 5.81 16.59
N VAL A 45 8.10 5.41 17.35
CA VAL A 45 8.06 4.24 18.23
C VAL A 45 7.09 4.45 19.40
N ALA A 46 7.12 5.64 20.03
CA ALA A 46 6.17 6.00 21.09
C ALA A 46 4.72 6.03 20.57
N ALA A 47 4.50 6.52 19.34
CA ALA A 47 3.19 6.49 18.70
C ALA A 47 2.68 5.06 18.48
N ALA A 48 3.56 4.12 18.10
CA ALA A 48 3.19 2.71 17.98
C ALA A 48 2.82 2.10 19.34
N GLN A 49 3.60 2.39 20.39
CA GLN A 49 3.29 1.97 21.75
C GLN A 49 1.95 2.56 22.23
N GLY A 50 1.70 3.83 21.93
CA GLY A 50 0.45 4.53 22.25
C GLY A 50 -0.78 3.81 21.70
N VAL A 51 -0.74 3.27 20.48
CA VAL A 51 -1.86 2.47 19.94
C VAL A 51 -2.16 1.24 20.80
N LEU A 52 -1.14 0.55 21.31
CA LEU A 52 -1.31 -0.61 22.19
C LEU A 52 -1.85 -0.22 23.57
N ASP A 53 -1.45 0.94 24.07
CA ASP A 53 -1.84 1.43 25.39
C ASP A 53 -3.25 2.07 25.39
N GLY A 54 -3.86 2.23 24.22
CA GLY A 54 -5.11 2.98 24.03
C GLY A 54 -4.92 4.50 24.08
N LEU A 55 -3.68 4.95 23.90
CA LEU A 55 -3.24 6.35 23.90
C LEU A 55 -2.66 6.70 22.52
N PRO A 56 -3.45 6.66 21.44
CA PRO A 56 -2.94 6.98 20.13
C PRO A 56 -2.71 8.50 20.07
N HIS A 57 -1.77 8.92 19.25
CA HIS A 57 -1.54 10.36 19.11
C HIS A 57 -2.72 11.05 18.38
N TRP A 58 -3.44 10.34 17.49
CA TRP A 58 -4.71 10.76 16.91
C TRP A 58 -5.73 9.63 17.00
N ARG A 59 -7.02 9.93 17.29
CA ARG A 59 -8.07 8.89 17.33
C ARG A 59 -8.14 8.05 16.07
N VAL A 60 -7.96 8.66 14.90
CA VAL A 60 -7.97 7.96 13.61
C VAL A 60 -6.94 6.81 13.56
N TYR A 61 -5.86 6.89 14.34
CA TYR A 61 -4.78 5.90 14.33
C TYR A 61 -5.00 4.75 15.31
N GLN A 62 -6.01 4.80 16.18
CA GLN A 62 -6.29 3.73 17.13
C GLN A 62 -6.56 2.38 16.45
N SER A 63 -7.12 2.38 15.24
CA SER A 63 -7.39 1.17 14.48
C SER A 63 -6.15 0.54 13.82
N ARG A 64 -4.98 1.19 13.90
CA ARG A 64 -3.73 0.74 13.26
C ARG A 64 -2.96 -0.27 14.13
N VAL A 65 -3.64 -1.33 14.56
CA VAL A 65 -3.14 -2.30 15.55
C VAL A 65 -2.14 -3.32 15.00
N LEU A 66 -2.19 -3.64 13.70
CA LEU A 66 -1.38 -4.72 13.10
C LEU A 66 0.13 -4.51 13.32
N GLY A 67 0.66 -3.36 12.89
CA GLY A 67 2.07 -3.05 13.03
C GLY A 67 2.56 -3.05 14.48
N PRO A 68 1.90 -2.31 15.39
CA PRO A 68 2.21 -2.33 16.82
C PRO A 68 2.15 -3.71 17.47
N LEU A 69 1.16 -4.55 17.13
CA LEU A 69 1.06 -5.91 17.66
C LEU A 69 2.23 -6.79 17.20
N VAL A 70 2.65 -6.69 15.94
CA VAL A 70 3.83 -7.40 15.44
C VAL A 70 5.09 -6.90 16.14
N MET A 71 5.24 -5.59 16.34
CA MET A 71 6.36 -5.03 17.11
C MET A 71 6.39 -5.54 18.55
N ALA A 72 5.24 -5.59 19.23
CA ALA A 72 5.13 -6.11 20.59
C ALA A 72 5.52 -7.60 20.65
N ALA A 73 5.06 -8.40 19.68
CA ALA A 73 5.44 -9.81 19.57
C ALA A 73 6.95 -9.98 19.38
N VAL A 74 7.59 -9.18 18.52
CA VAL A 74 9.05 -9.19 18.32
C VAL A 74 9.78 -8.75 19.59
N SER A 75 9.29 -7.72 20.29
CA SER A 75 9.90 -7.25 21.54
C SER A 75 9.80 -8.30 22.65
N GLY A 76 8.71 -9.07 22.69
CA GLY A 76 8.54 -10.21 23.61
C GLY A 76 9.59 -11.32 23.45
N LEU A 77 10.33 -11.34 22.33
CA LEU A 77 11.45 -12.27 22.11
C LEU A 77 12.80 -11.76 22.66
N GLY A 78 12.83 -10.57 23.28
CA GLY A 78 14.02 -10.00 23.93
C GLY A 78 14.48 -8.62 23.42
N PRO A 79 14.34 -8.24 22.13
CA PRO A 79 14.69 -6.91 21.66
C PRO A 79 13.91 -5.79 22.36
N SER A 80 14.54 -4.63 22.55
CA SER A 80 13.84 -3.40 22.96
C SER A 80 12.76 -3.01 21.93
N PHE A 81 11.75 -2.25 22.34
CA PHE A 81 10.67 -1.85 21.44
C PHE A 81 11.18 -1.02 20.24
N LEU A 82 12.25 -0.22 20.45
CA LEU A 82 12.97 0.46 19.37
C LEU A 82 13.63 -0.53 18.39
N ASN A 83 14.33 -1.54 18.89
CA ASN A 83 14.93 -2.57 18.02
C ASN A 83 13.85 -3.40 17.31
N ALA A 84 12.71 -3.64 17.97
CA ALA A 84 11.57 -4.32 17.38
C ALA A 84 10.97 -3.51 16.21
N TYR A 85 10.95 -2.17 16.29
CA TYR A 85 10.58 -1.29 15.17
C TYR A 85 11.51 -1.54 13.97
N PHE A 86 12.83 -1.48 14.18
CA PHE A 86 13.82 -1.72 13.12
C PHE A 86 13.69 -3.10 12.48
N ILE A 87 13.63 -4.15 13.31
CA ILE A 87 13.51 -5.53 12.85
C ILE A 87 12.22 -5.72 12.03
N THR A 88 11.09 -5.24 12.56
CA THR A 88 9.78 -5.39 11.92
C THR A 88 9.73 -4.61 10.60
N GLY A 89 10.22 -3.37 10.60
CA GLY A 89 10.24 -2.51 9.43
C GLY A 89 11.14 -3.06 8.32
N ILE A 90 12.38 -3.47 8.63
CA ILE A 90 13.30 -4.10 7.67
C ILE A 90 12.68 -5.38 7.11
N ALA A 91 12.11 -6.24 7.97
CA ALA A 91 11.48 -7.48 7.52
C ALA A 91 10.28 -7.22 6.60
N THR A 92 9.43 -6.24 6.94
CA THR A 92 8.22 -5.89 6.17
C THR A 92 8.59 -5.26 4.83
N LEU A 93 9.57 -4.36 4.78
CA LEU A 93 10.05 -3.77 3.54
C LEU A 93 10.73 -4.82 2.64
N SER A 94 11.52 -5.73 3.22
CA SER A 94 12.11 -6.88 2.50
C SER A 94 11.03 -7.78 1.90
N ALA A 95 10.01 -8.13 2.68
CA ALA A 95 8.88 -8.93 2.21
C ALA A 95 8.14 -8.22 1.06
N THR A 96 7.93 -6.91 1.19
CA THR A 96 7.31 -6.08 0.15
C THR A 96 8.12 -6.12 -1.15
N ALA A 97 9.44 -5.92 -1.07
CA ALA A 97 10.35 -5.99 -2.20
C ALA A 97 10.33 -7.36 -2.90
N VAL A 98 10.29 -8.46 -2.14
CA VAL A 98 10.15 -9.82 -2.68
C VAL A 98 8.80 -10.02 -3.38
N VAL A 99 7.71 -9.50 -2.80
CA VAL A 99 6.38 -9.54 -3.42
C VAL A 99 6.39 -8.74 -4.73
N MET A 100 6.95 -7.53 -4.72
CA MET A 100 7.09 -6.68 -5.90
C MET A 100 7.92 -7.35 -7.01
N PHE A 101 9.01 -8.03 -6.66
CA PHE A 101 9.76 -8.85 -7.60
C PHE A 101 8.87 -9.93 -8.23
N ARG A 102 8.03 -10.62 -7.45
CA ARG A 102 7.11 -11.63 -7.97
C ARG A 102 6.04 -11.04 -8.89
N VAL A 103 5.52 -9.85 -8.59
CA VAL A 103 4.56 -9.17 -9.46
C VAL A 103 5.22 -8.81 -10.78
N GLY A 104 6.37 -8.12 -10.74
CA GLY A 104 7.11 -7.74 -11.94
C GLY A 104 7.57 -8.95 -12.76
N HIS A 105 8.00 -10.03 -12.10
CA HIS A 105 8.38 -11.27 -12.77
C HIS A 105 7.22 -11.92 -13.52
N ARG A 106 6.01 -11.81 -12.99
CA ARG A 106 4.81 -12.34 -13.65
C ARG A 106 4.40 -11.50 -14.85
N LEU A 107 4.65 -10.19 -14.82
CA LEU A 107 4.31 -9.28 -15.92
C LEU A 107 5.33 -9.31 -17.07
N ALA A 108 6.63 -9.37 -16.78
CA ALA A 108 7.68 -9.24 -17.79
C ALA A 108 8.93 -10.12 -17.55
N GLY A 109 8.77 -11.24 -16.84
CA GLY A 109 9.88 -12.15 -16.54
C GLY A 109 10.94 -11.55 -15.59
N PRO A 110 12.13 -12.17 -15.47
CA PRO A 110 13.15 -11.76 -14.52
C PRO A 110 13.51 -10.25 -14.55
N PRO A 111 13.68 -9.60 -15.71
CA PRO A 111 13.95 -8.16 -15.76
C PRO A 111 12.83 -7.31 -15.15
N GLY A 112 11.57 -7.69 -15.40
CA GLY A 112 10.42 -7.03 -14.78
C GLY A 112 10.41 -7.14 -13.26
N GLY A 113 10.79 -8.31 -12.72
CA GLY A 113 10.91 -8.50 -11.28
C GLY A 113 11.93 -7.56 -10.65
N TRP A 114 13.13 -7.46 -11.24
CA TRP A 114 14.17 -6.53 -10.77
C TRP A 114 13.73 -5.07 -10.91
N ALA A 115 13.13 -4.69 -12.04
CA ALA A 115 12.64 -3.33 -12.27
C ALA A 115 11.59 -2.90 -11.23
N ALA A 116 10.60 -3.76 -10.94
CA ALA A 116 9.57 -3.48 -9.95
C ALA A 116 10.15 -3.35 -8.53
N MET A 117 11.10 -4.20 -8.17
CA MET A 117 11.77 -4.15 -6.87
C MET A 117 12.63 -2.89 -6.72
N MET A 118 13.44 -2.53 -7.73
CA MET A 118 14.25 -1.32 -7.68
C MET A 118 13.37 -0.06 -7.69
N GLY A 119 12.30 -0.06 -8.50
CA GLY A 119 11.32 1.02 -8.53
C GLY A 119 10.67 1.26 -7.17
N LEU A 120 10.38 0.20 -6.41
CA LEU A 120 9.88 0.32 -5.04
C LEU A 120 10.87 1.06 -4.14
N PHE A 121 12.15 0.65 -4.12
CA PHE A 121 13.16 1.28 -3.27
C PHE A 121 13.42 2.74 -3.66
N VAL A 122 13.52 3.03 -4.97
CA VAL A 122 13.65 4.41 -5.45
C VAL A 122 12.45 5.26 -5.00
N LEU A 123 11.22 4.78 -5.20
CA LEU A 123 10.03 5.53 -4.78
C LEU A 123 9.93 5.66 -3.26
N PHE A 124 10.33 4.64 -2.51
CA PHE A 124 10.39 4.70 -1.06
C PHE A 124 11.34 5.81 -0.61
N SER A 125 12.61 5.77 -1.06
CA SER A 125 13.62 6.81 -0.83
C SER A 125 13.13 8.21 -1.20
N VAL A 126 12.48 8.36 -2.35
CA VAL A 126 11.94 9.64 -2.85
C VAL A 126 10.79 10.17 -1.99
N LEU A 127 9.99 9.27 -1.42
CA LEU A 127 8.84 9.61 -0.58
C LEU A 127 9.19 9.70 0.91
N LEU A 128 10.44 9.43 1.30
CA LEU A 128 10.91 9.64 2.66
C LEU A 128 10.87 11.13 2.99
N THR A 129 10.04 11.49 3.97
CA THR A 129 10.00 12.84 4.51
C THR A 129 10.04 12.85 6.02
N ARG A 130 10.40 14.02 6.54
CA ARG A 130 10.25 14.37 7.95
C ARG A 130 8.79 14.64 8.28
N PRO A 131 8.36 14.44 9.53
CA PRO A 131 9.05 13.72 10.61
C PRO A 131 8.60 12.27 10.76
N TRP A 132 7.57 11.86 10.03
CA TRP A 132 6.76 10.71 10.41
C TRP A 132 6.97 9.55 9.45
N LEU A 133 7.41 8.42 10.01
CA LEU A 133 7.36 7.14 9.34
C LEU A 133 7.01 6.10 10.39
N TYR A 134 5.75 5.69 10.39
CA TYR A 134 5.25 4.76 11.39
C TYR A 134 5.36 3.33 10.91
N ILE A 135 5.28 2.39 11.85
CA ILE A 135 5.40 0.98 11.50
C ILE A 135 4.31 0.50 10.53
N TRP A 136 3.08 1.03 10.66
CA TRP A 136 1.98 0.68 9.78
C TRP A 136 2.16 1.19 8.34
N ASP A 137 3.02 2.17 8.09
CA ASP A 137 3.33 2.67 6.75
C ASP A 137 4.06 1.59 5.92
N PHE A 138 4.91 0.76 6.56
CA PHE A 138 5.55 -0.39 5.92
C PHE A 138 4.54 -1.49 5.57
N PHE A 139 3.58 -1.74 6.45
CA PHE A 139 2.52 -2.72 6.19
C PHE A 139 1.58 -2.25 5.07
N ILE A 140 1.33 -0.96 4.91
CA ILE A 140 0.59 -0.42 3.76
C ILE A 140 1.28 -0.81 2.45
N LEU A 141 2.61 -0.70 2.38
CA LEU A 141 3.38 -1.11 1.21
C LEU A 141 3.23 -2.61 0.94
N LEU A 142 3.36 -3.45 1.97
CA LEU A 142 3.22 -4.91 1.85
C LEU A 142 1.81 -5.32 1.39
N ILE A 143 0.77 -4.70 1.96
CA ILE A 143 -0.63 -4.92 1.59
C ILE A 143 -0.84 -4.51 0.14
N GLY A 144 -0.38 -3.33 -0.27
CA GLY A 144 -0.49 -2.84 -1.65
C GLY A 144 0.23 -3.75 -2.66
N ALA A 145 1.45 -4.18 -2.35
CA ALA A 145 2.20 -5.12 -3.18
C ALA A 145 1.50 -6.49 -3.28
N THR A 146 0.97 -7.00 -2.16
CA THR A 146 0.24 -8.27 -2.10
C THR A 146 -1.07 -8.19 -2.88
N PHE A 147 -1.80 -7.08 -2.76
CA PHE A 147 -2.99 -6.80 -3.56
C PHE A 147 -2.67 -6.86 -5.06
N LEU A 148 -1.61 -6.18 -5.52
CA LEU A 148 -1.21 -6.21 -6.92
C LEU A 148 -0.80 -7.63 -7.38
N LEU A 149 -0.16 -8.41 -6.51
CA LEU A 149 0.13 -9.81 -6.79
C LEU A 149 -1.15 -10.64 -6.98
N LEU A 150 -2.17 -10.43 -6.14
CA LEU A 150 -3.46 -11.10 -6.27
C LEU A 150 -4.17 -10.70 -7.57
N VAL A 151 -4.13 -9.42 -7.94
CA VAL A 151 -4.69 -8.91 -9.22
C VAL A 151 -4.02 -9.59 -10.41
N VAL A 152 -2.68 -9.59 -10.49
CA VAL A 152 -1.94 -10.19 -11.61
C VAL A 152 -2.05 -11.72 -11.63
N ARG A 153 -2.30 -12.35 -10.47
CA ARG A 153 -2.61 -13.79 -10.39
C ARG A 153 -4.06 -14.12 -10.69
N ARG A 154 -4.94 -13.13 -10.86
CA ARG A 154 -6.39 -13.32 -10.97
C ARG A 154 -6.93 -14.20 -9.84
N ALA A 155 -6.50 -13.89 -8.62
CA ALA A 155 -6.89 -14.64 -7.44
C ALA A 155 -8.43 -14.65 -7.27
N PRO A 156 -9.00 -15.66 -6.60
CA PRO A 156 -10.43 -15.68 -6.30
C PRO A 156 -10.80 -14.59 -5.28
N TRP A 157 -12.07 -14.17 -5.28
CA TRP A 157 -12.60 -13.10 -4.43
C TRP A 157 -12.29 -13.27 -2.93
N TRP A 158 -12.28 -14.51 -2.41
CA TRP A 158 -12.02 -14.78 -0.99
C TRP A 158 -10.58 -14.42 -0.58
N ALA A 159 -9.62 -14.45 -1.51
CA ALA A 159 -8.24 -14.07 -1.21
C ALA A 159 -8.12 -12.56 -0.99
N PHE A 160 -8.90 -11.77 -1.74
CA PHE A 160 -9.00 -10.33 -1.53
C PHE A 160 -9.73 -10.00 -0.22
N LEU A 161 -10.79 -10.74 0.11
CA LEU A 161 -11.48 -10.60 1.40
C LEU A 161 -10.55 -10.90 2.59
N ALA A 162 -9.74 -11.96 2.48
CA ALA A 162 -8.75 -12.30 3.51
C ALA A 162 -7.67 -11.21 3.65
N LEU A 163 -7.12 -10.72 2.53
CA LEU A 163 -6.17 -9.60 2.55
C LEU A 163 -6.80 -8.35 3.16
N MET A 164 -8.03 -8.03 2.79
CA MET A 164 -8.77 -6.88 3.27
C MET A 164 -9.02 -6.96 4.78
N GLY A 165 -9.40 -8.13 5.31
CA GLY A 165 -9.58 -8.34 6.75
C GLY A 165 -8.30 -8.04 7.55
N VAL A 166 -7.14 -8.53 7.08
CA VAL A 166 -5.85 -8.20 7.70
C VAL A 166 -5.50 -6.72 7.51
N ALA A 167 -5.81 -6.15 6.35
CA ALA A 167 -5.49 -4.77 6.02
C ALA A 167 -6.27 -3.75 6.87
N PHE A 168 -7.53 -4.02 7.22
CA PHE A 168 -8.31 -3.16 8.11
C PHE A 168 -7.74 -3.06 9.52
N LEU A 169 -7.00 -4.08 9.99
CA LEU A 169 -6.24 -4.01 11.25
C LEU A 169 -5.02 -3.08 11.15
N ASN A 170 -4.63 -2.66 9.95
CA ASN A 170 -3.47 -1.79 9.72
C ASN A 170 -3.88 -0.37 9.33
N HIS A 171 -4.83 -0.23 8.41
CA HIS A 171 -5.23 1.07 7.88
C HIS A 171 -6.61 1.02 7.22
N GLU A 172 -7.41 2.08 7.39
CA GLU A 172 -8.73 2.25 6.76
C GLU A 172 -8.67 2.36 5.21
N SER A 173 -7.48 2.59 4.65
CA SER A 173 -7.23 2.54 3.20
C SER A 173 -7.43 1.14 2.62
N ALA A 174 -7.58 0.10 3.45
CA ALA A 174 -8.08 -1.21 3.02
C ALA A 174 -9.42 -1.12 2.27
N LEU A 175 -10.21 -0.07 2.51
CA LEU A 175 -11.44 0.23 1.76
C LEU A 175 -11.20 0.35 0.24
N PHE A 176 -10.00 0.73 -0.21
CA PHE A 176 -9.70 0.76 -1.63
C PHE A 176 -9.74 -0.65 -2.25
N ILE A 177 -9.38 -1.71 -1.52
CA ILE A 177 -9.53 -3.09 -1.98
C ILE A 177 -11.02 -3.42 -2.21
N ALA A 178 -11.91 -3.00 -1.30
CA ALA A 178 -13.36 -3.14 -1.48
C ALA A 178 -13.86 -2.38 -2.72
N ILE A 179 -13.40 -1.14 -2.93
CA ILE A 179 -13.73 -0.33 -4.10
C ILE A 179 -13.25 -1.02 -5.39
N TRP A 180 -12.05 -1.60 -5.38
CA TRP A 180 -11.55 -2.40 -6.50
C TRP A 180 -12.45 -3.61 -6.78
N MET A 181 -12.80 -4.39 -5.75
CA MET A 181 -13.65 -5.58 -5.90
C MET A 181 -15.02 -5.22 -6.46
N ALA A 182 -15.64 -4.15 -5.94
CA ALA A 182 -16.93 -3.66 -6.42
C ALA A 182 -16.83 -3.14 -7.86
N GLY A 183 -15.84 -2.31 -8.16
CA GLY A 183 -15.63 -1.74 -9.49
C GLY A 183 -15.32 -2.81 -10.55
N GLN A 184 -14.43 -3.75 -10.24
CA GLN A 184 -14.09 -4.84 -11.15
C GLN A 184 -15.27 -5.81 -11.32
N GLY A 185 -15.96 -6.17 -10.23
CA GLY A 185 -17.14 -7.03 -10.30
C GLY A 185 -18.25 -6.42 -11.15
N LEU A 186 -18.47 -5.10 -11.04
CA LEU A 186 -19.41 -4.38 -11.90
C LEU A 186 -18.95 -4.37 -13.37
N ALA A 187 -17.67 -4.10 -13.65
CA ALA A 187 -17.13 -4.08 -15.00
C ALA A 187 -17.20 -5.45 -15.70
N ASP A 188 -16.90 -6.52 -14.97
CA ASP A 188 -17.00 -7.90 -15.45
C ASP A 188 -18.46 -8.27 -15.75
N ASN A 189 -19.38 -7.94 -14.83
CA ASN A 189 -20.81 -8.17 -15.00
C ASN A 189 -21.41 -7.34 -16.13
N TRP A 190 -20.96 -6.11 -16.34
CA TRP A 190 -21.37 -5.28 -17.48
C TRP A 190 -20.95 -5.89 -18.81
N THR A 191 -19.73 -6.43 -18.87
CA THR A 191 -19.22 -7.11 -20.06
C THR A 191 -20.02 -8.39 -20.35
N ARG A 192 -20.37 -9.18 -19.31
CA ARG A 192 -21.20 -10.39 -19.44
C ARG A 192 -22.65 -10.08 -19.77
N TRP A 193 -23.23 -9.01 -19.22
CA TRP A 193 -24.63 -8.63 -19.44
C TRP A 193 -24.94 -8.40 -20.92
N ARG A 194 -23.98 -7.85 -21.68
CA ARG A 194 -24.10 -7.72 -23.14
C ARG A 194 -24.25 -9.05 -23.88
N LEU A 195 -23.86 -10.16 -23.26
CA LEU A 195 -23.93 -11.51 -23.82
C LEU A 195 -25.08 -12.33 -23.21
N ASP A 196 -25.25 -12.31 -21.88
CA ASP A 196 -26.29 -13.05 -21.15
C ASP A 196 -26.50 -12.47 -19.74
N TRP A 197 -27.64 -11.82 -19.50
CA TRP A 197 -27.97 -11.21 -18.20
C TRP A 197 -28.11 -12.21 -17.05
N ARG A 198 -28.41 -13.48 -17.35
CA ARG A 198 -28.64 -14.52 -16.32
C ARG A 198 -27.34 -14.99 -15.65
N ARG A 199 -26.18 -14.59 -16.16
CA ARG A 199 -24.85 -15.03 -15.70
C ARG A 199 -24.12 -14.01 -14.84
N TRP A 200 -24.85 -13.11 -14.19
CA TRP A 200 -24.25 -12.17 -13.24
C TRP A 200 -23.58 -12.90 -12.07
N ASP A 201 -22.31 -12.60 -11.87
CA ASP A 201 -21.51 -13.11 -10.77
C ASP A 201 -21.39 -12.04 -9.69
N TRP A 202 -22.15 -12.24 -8.62
CA TRP A 202 -22.22 -11.33 -7.49
C TRP A 202 -21.09 -11.51 -6.49
N ARG A 203 -20.24 -12.53 -6.65
CA ARG A 203 -19.29 -12.91 -5.59
C ARG A 203 -18.26 -11.81 -5.34
N LEU A 204 -17.63 -11.29 -6.40
CA LEU A 204 -16.62 -10.24 -6.26
C LEU A 204 -17.25 -8.91 -5.82
N LEU A 205 -18.34 -8.50 -6.47
CA LEU A 205 -19.05 -7.26 -6.16
C LEU A 205 -19.62 -7.26 -4.74
N GLY A 206 -20.37 -8.32 -4.39
CA GLY A 206 -20.98 -8.49 -3.09
C GLY A 206 -19.94 -8.60 -1.98
N ALA A 207 -18.86 -9.36 -2.18
CA ALA A 207 -17.78 -9.43 -1.20
C ALA A 207 -17.06 -8.09 -1.00
N GLY A 208 -16.90 -7.29 -2.07
CA GLY A 208 -16.39 -5.92 -1.97
C GLY A 208 -17.29 -5.02 -1.12
N VAL A 209 -18.60 -4.99 -1.42
CA VAL A 209 -19.57 -4.15 -0.68
C VAL A 209 -19.71 -4.58 0.77
N VAL A 210 -20.01 -5.87 1.01
CA VAL A 210 -20.22 -6.39 2.37
C VAL A 210 -18.95 -6.32 3.18
N GLY A 211 -17.80 -6.70 2.60
CA GLY A 211 -16.52 -6.64 3.28
C GLY A 211 -16.04 -5.21 3.55
N GLY A 212 -16.37 -4.25 2.69
CA GLY A 212 -16.10 -2.84 2.92
C GLY A 212 -16.88 -2.28 4.10
N ILE A 213 -18.20 -2.57 4.17
CA ILE A 213 -19.04 -2.17 5.31
C ILE A 213 -18.54 -2.83 6.60
N ALA A 214 -18.37 -4.15 6.60
CA ALA A 214 -17.89 -4.89 7.77
C ALA A 214 -16.51 -4.41 8.25
N GLY A 215 -15.63 -4.01 7.32
CA GLY A 215 -14.33 -3.45 7.64
C GLY A 215 -14.38 -2.06 8.28
N LEU A 216 -15.30 -1.20 7.84
CA LEU A 216 -15.53 0.11 8.48
C LEU A 216 -16.09 -0.06 9.89
N GLU A 217 -17.06 -0.96 10.07
CA GLU A 217 -17.60 -1.32 11.39
C GLU A 217 -16.50 -1.87 12.31
N LEU A 218 -15.60 -2.72 11.79
CA LEU A 218 -14.46 -3.22 12.55
C LEU A 218 -13.52 -2.08 12.97
N VAL A 219 -13.24 -1.12 12.07
CA VAL A 219 -12.39 0.03 12.39
C VAL A 219 -13.00 0.89 13.51
N GLU A 220 -14.31 1.14 13.47
CA GLU A 220 -14.97 1.92 14.51
C GLU A 220 -15.06 1.14 15.83
N LEU A 221 -15.36 -0.16 15.78
CA LEU A 221 -15.34 -1.03 16.95
C LEU A 221 -13.97 -1.03 17.63
N LEU A 222 -12.88 -1.12 16.86
CA LEU A 222 -11.52 -1.05 17.40
C LEU A 222 -11.23 0.30 18.05
N ARG A 223 -11.73 1.40 17.47
CA ARG A 223 -11.60 2.74 18.07
C ARG A 223 -12.37 2.82 19.38
N GLU A 224 -13.63 2.41 19.41
CA GLU A 224 -14.47 2.47 20.60
C GLU A 224 -13.94 1.59 21.74
N LEU A 225 -13.46 0.38 21.44
CA LEU A 225 -13.01 -0.56 22.46
C LEU A 225 -11.60 -0.27 22.99
N LEU A 226 -10.70 0.23 22.14
CA LEU A 226 -9.29 0.38 22.51
C LEU A 226 -8.91 1.81 22.90
N LEU A 227 -9.63 2.83 22.43
CA LEU A 227 -9.31 4.23 22.71
C LEU A 227 -9.60 4.57 24.18
N LYS A 228 -8.58 5.06 24.89
CA LYS A 228 -8.73 5.68 26.21
C LYS A 228 -8.77 7.20 26.10
N ARG A 229 -7.78 7.80 25.42
CA ARG A 229 -7.72 9.24 25.11
C ARG A 229 -6.66 9.52 24.04
N GLU A 230 -6.81 10.62 23.32
CA GLU A 230 -5.80 11.09 22.37
C GLU A 230 -4.66 11.82 23.10
N ILE A 231 -3.40 11.57 22.71
CA ILE A 231 -2.19 12.16 23.34
C ILE A 231 -1.31 12.95 22.35
N GLY A 232 -1.82 13.30 21.17
CA GLY A 232 -1.07 14.01 20.13
C GLY A 232 -0.36 15.28 20.62
N PRO A 233 -1.05 16.20 21.31
CA PRO A 233 -0.43 17.41 21.86
C PRO A 233 0.66 17.17 22.91
N GLU A 234 0.64 16.03 23.59
CA GLU A 234 1.65 15.66 24.60
C GLU A 234 2.93 15.13 23.94
N LEU A 235 2.78 14.40 22.83
CA LEU A 235 3.88 13.80 22.09
C LEU A 235 4.53 14.78 21.10
N PHE A 236 3.75 15.70 20.55
CA PHE A 236 4.18 16.63 19.51
C PHE A 236 3.85 18.06 19.94
N GLN A 237 4.85 18.81 20.39
CA GLN A 237 4.68 20.22 20.79
C GLN A 237 4.11 21.09 19.65
N ASP A 238 4.38 20.69 18.41
CA ASP A 238 3.91 21.34 17.18
C ASP A 238 2.47 20.96 16.80
N ALA A 239 1.86 19.95 17.46
CA ALA A 239 0.48 19.55 17.17
C ALA A 239 -0.52 20.67 17.43
N ASN A 240 -0.20 21.61 18.33
CA ASN A 240 -1.01 22.81 18.58
C ASN A 240 -0.99 23.80 17.40
N LEU A 241 0.03 23.72 16.52
CA LEU A 241 0.17 24.56 15.33
C LEU A 241 -0.42 23.90 14.07
N ALA A 242 -0.61 22.56 14.09
CA ALA A 242 -1.09 21.80 12.93
C ALA A 242 -2.60 21.95 12.63
N GLY A 243 -3.31 22.71 13.47
CA GLY A 243 -4.72 23.10 13.28
C GLY A 243 -5.68 22.34 14.19
N ASP A 244 -6.91 22.83 14.28
CA ASP A 244 -7.99 22.25 15.07
C ASP A 244 -8.20 20.77 14.69
N HIS A 245 -7.93 19.86 15.64
CA HIS A 245 -8.03 18.41 15.48
C HIS A 245 -9.28 17.86 16.16
N SER A 246 -10.32 18.70 16.30
CA SER A 246 -11.59 18.38 16.94
C SER A 246 -12.41 17.34 16.15
N GLY A 247 -11.99 16.07 16.23
CA GLY A 247 -12.82 14.87 16.03
C GLY A 247 -13.52 14.68 14.67
N SER A 248 -13.44 15.64 13.75
CA SER A 248 -14.08 15.59 12.43
C SER A 248 -13.04 15.38 11.35
N MET A 249 -13.35 14.53 10.36
CA MET A 249 -12.54 14.46 9.14
C MET A 249 -12.64 15.81 8.44
N HIS A 250 -11.68 16.70 8.69
CA HIS A 250 -11.64 17.97 8.00
C HIS A 250 -11.40 17.70 6.52
N ILE A 251 -12.31 18.15 5.66
CA ILE A 251 -12.08 18.15 4.21
C ILE A 251 -10.92 19.13 3.95
N LYS A 252 -9.73 18.60 3.69
CA LYS A 252 -8.50 19.34 3.41
C LYS A 252 -8.36 19.77 1.95
N LEU A 253 -9.37 19.50 1.13
CA LEU A 253 -9.33 19.67 -0.32
C LEU A 253 -8.85 21.07 -0.75
N LEU A 254 -9.45 22.13 -0.18
CA LEU A 254 -9.08 23.51 -0.52
C LEU A 254 -7.64 23.83 -0.13
N ARG A 255 -7.23 23.50 1.10
CA ARG A 255 -5.85 23.67 1.60
C ARG A 255 -4.84 22.89 0.76
N ASN A 256 -5.18 21.67 0.35
CA ASN A 256 -4.33 20.85 -0.51
C ASN A 256 -4.21 21.46 -1.91
N PHE A 257 -5.28 22.01 -2.50
CA PHE A 257 -5.20 22.73 -3.77
C PHE A 257 -4.34 23.99 -3.68
N GLU A 258 -4.51 24.80 -2.63
CA GLU A 258 -3.67 25.97 -2.38
C GLU A 258 -2.19 25.59 -2.25
N SER A 259 -1.90 24.49 -1.53
CA SER A 259 -0.55 23.96 -1.38
C SER A 259 0.05 23.51 -2.71
N ILE A 260 -0.71 22.76 -3.52
CA ILE A 260 -0.29 22.30 -4.85
C ILE A 260 0.06 23.48 -5.76
N ILE A 261 -0.81 24.50 -5.81
CA ILE A 261 -0.54 25.72 -6.59
C ILE A 261 0.74 26.39 -6.08
N GLY A 262 0.88 26.52 -4.77
CA GLY A 262 2.07 27.08 -4.13
C GLY A 262 3.35 26.31 -4.48
N TRP A 263 3.31 24.97 -4.53
CA TRP A 263 4.46 24.13 -4.83
C TRP A 263 4.96 24.23 -6.28
N PHE A 264 4.09 24.56 -7.23
CA PHE A 264 4.53 24.86 -8.61
C PHE A 264 5.18 26.24 -8.75
N VAL A 265 4.86 27.17 -7.85
CA VAL A 265 5.37 28.55 -7.91
C VAL A 265 6.63 28.73 -7.07
N ARG A 266 6.80 27.94 -5.99
CA ARG A 266 7.94 28.02 -5.08
C ARG A 266 8.97 26.95 -5.43
N ALA A 267 10.08 27.37 -6.05
CA ALA A 267 11.25 26.53 -6.21
C ALA A 267 12.10 26.58 -4.93
N ASP A 268 11.90 25.63 -4.02
CA ASP A 268 12.79 25.38 -2.89
C ASP A 268 13.48 24.01 -3.00
N TYR A 269 14.53 23.81 -2.21
CA TYR A 269 15.33 22.58 -2.21
C TYR A 269 14.61 21.37 -1.59
N SER A 270 13.38 21.53 -1.09
CA SER A 270 12.54 20.41 -0.65
C SER A 270 11.78 19.76 -1.82
N PHE A 271 11.84 20.35 -3.01
CA PHE A 271 11.21 19.86 -4.25
C PHE A 271 9.73 19.45 -4.06
N PRO A 272 8.88 20.29 -3.44
CA PRO A 272 7.54 19.89 -3.03
C PRO A 272 6.61 19.64 -4.22
N PHE A 273 6.95 20.17 -5.41
CA PHE A 273 6.25 19.88 -6.67
C PHE A 273 6.31 18.39 -7.07
N LEU A 274 7.19 17.59 -6.46
CA LEU A 274 7.23 16.15 -6.65
C LEU A 274 5.91 15.47 -6.23
N VAL A 275 5.25 15.97 -5.18
CA VAL A 275 3.96 15.45 -4.70
C VAL A 275 2.89 15.51 -5.80
N PRO A 276 2.56 16.69 -6.37
CA PRO A 276 1.57 16.75 -7.45
C PRO A 276 2.01 16.00 -8.70
N LEU A 277 3.31 15.94 -9.03
CA LEU A 277 3.79 15.11 -10.14
C LEU A 277 3.51 13.63 -9.93
N LEU A 278 3.69 13.10 -8.72
CA LEU A 278 3.37 11.71 -8.40
C LEU A 278 1.86 11.43 -8.47
N LEU A 279 1.02 12.33 -7.97
CA LEU A 279 -0.44 12.21 -8.07
C LEU A 279 -0.90 12.24 -9.53
N LEU A 280 -0.40 13.19 -10.32
CA LEU A 280 -0.68 13.28 -11.75
C LEU A 280 -0.18 12.04 -12.50
N SER A 281 0.99 11.52 -12.15
CA SER A 281 1.53 10.29 -12.73
C SER A 281 0.62 9.09 -12.44
N ALA A 282 0.14 8.96 -11.20
CA ALA A 282 -0.79 7.89 -10.83
C ALA A 282 -2.11 7.96 -11.65
N LEU A 283 -2.68 9.17 -11.79
CA LEU A 283 -3.88 9.39 -12.60
C LEU A 283 -3.63 9.14 -14.09
N ALA A 284 -2.51 9.61 -14.63
CA ALA A 284 -2.13 9.41 -16.02
C ALA A 284 -1.98 7.91 -16.33
N VAL A 285 -1.29 7.15 -15.48
CA VAL A 285 -1.17 5.70 -15.63
C VAL A 285 -2.54 5.03 -15.57
N ALA A 286 -3.39 5.39 -14.60
CA ALA A 286 -4.75 4.84 -14.50
C ALA A 286 -5.60 5.12 -15.76
N GLY A 287 -5.48 6.32 -16.32
CA GLY A 287 -6.15 6.72 -17.55
C GLY A 287 -5.64 5.97 -18.78
N VAL A 288 -4.31 5.84 -18.93
CA VAL A 288 -3.70 5.09 -20.05
C VAL A 288 -4.04 3.60 -19.96
N LEU A 289 -4.01 3.01 -18.77
CA LEU A 289 -4.42 1.61 -18.55
C LEU A 289 -5.88 1.40 -18.97
N LEU A 290 -6.79 2.30 -18.55
CA LEU A 290 -8.20 2.23 -18.93
C LEU A 290 -8.39 2.40 -20.44
N ALA A 291 -7.66 3.32 -21.08
CA ALA A 291 -7.72 3.52 -22.52
C ALA A 291 -7.23 2.30 -23.30
N ARG A 292 -6.15 1.65 -22.86
CA ARG A 292 -5.55 0.48 -23.53
C ARG A 292 -6.32 -0.81 -23.29
N HIS A 293 -6.75 -1.08 -22.06
CA HIS A 293 -7.31 -2.37 -21.66
C HIS A 293 -8.81 -2.33 -21.34
N ARG A 294 -9.45 -1.15 -21.41
CA ARG A 294 -10.89 -0.94 -21.21
C ARG A 294 -11.37 -1.55 -19.89
N LEU A 295 -12.52 -2.22 -19.90
CA LEU A 295 -13.17 -2.78 -18.71
C LEU A 295 -12.33 -3.85 -17.99
N LYS A 296 -11.33 -4.47 -18.64
CA LYS A 296 -10.47 -5.49 -18.01
C LYS A 296 -9.64 -4.95 -16.84
N VAL A 297 -9.39 -3.65 -16.81
CA VAL A 297 -8.61 -2.99 -15.73
C VAL A 297 -9.40 -1.88 -15.03
N ALA A 298 -10.71 -1.80 -15.28
CA ALA A 298 -11.54 -0.72 -14.73
C ALA A 298 -11.50 -0.68 -13.20
N GLY A 299 -11.52 -1.83 -12.52
CA GLY A 299 -11.39 -1.87 -11.07
C GLY A 299 -10.04 -1.34 -10.60
N LEU A 300 -8.94 -1.67 -11.29
CA LEU A 300 -7.60 -1.17 -10.94
C LEU A 300 -7.47 0.34 -11.18
N SER A 301 -8.02 0.86 -12.28
CA SER A 301 -8.06 2.30 -12.51
C SER A 301 -8.90 3.02 -11.44
N LEU A 302 -10.06 2.47 -11.07
CA LEU A 302 -10.91 3.01 -10.01
C LEU A 302 -10.21 3.01 -8.64
N TYR A 303 -9.51 1.93 -8.30
CA TYR A 303 -8.69 1.80 -7.09
C TYR A 303 -7.68 2.94 -6.94
N ILE A 304 -7.00 3.31 -8.04
CA ILE A 304 -5.99 4.37 -8.04
C ILE A 304 -6.63 5.77 -8.00
N VAL A 305 -7.67 5.99 -8.80
CA VAL A 305 -8.39 7.27 -8.79
C VAL A 305 -9.01 7.54 -7.41
N ALA A 306 -9.59 6.53 -6.77
CA ALA A 306 -10.15 6.64 -5.42
C ALA A 306 -9.07 6.97 -4.38
N GLN A 307 -7.88 6.37 -4.47
CA GLN A 307 -6.76 6.71 -3.59
C GLN A 307 -6.29 8.15 -3.77
N VAL A 308 -6.09 8.59 -5.01
CA VAL A 308 -5.67 9.97 -5.30
C VAL A 308 -6.73 10.96 -4.80
N ALA A 309 -8.02 10.69 -5.05
CA ALA A 309 -9.11 11.51 -4.54
C ALA A 309 -9.12 11.57 -3.01
N ALA A 310 -8.96 10.44 -2.32
CA ALA A 310 -8.90 10.40 -0.86
C ALA A 310 -7.69 11.16 -0.30
N LEU A 311 -6.52 11.06 -0.95
CA LEU A 311 -5.33 11.85 -0.57
C LEU A 311 -5.59 13.35 -0.71
N LEU A 312 -6.19 13.78 -1.82
CA LEU A 312 -6.55 15.19 -2.04
C LEU A 312 -7.58 15.69 -1.03
N ILE A 313 -8.56 14.86 -0.64
CA ILE A 313 -9.67 15.25 0.24
C ILE A 313 -9.28 15.22 1.72
N ALA A 314 -8.58 14.18 2.18
CA ALA A 314 -8.45 13.87 3.60
C ALA A 314 -7.01 13.88 4.13
N ALA A 315 -6.00 13.69 3.28
CA ALA A 315 -4.61 13.62 3.74
C ALA A 315 -3.96 15.01 3.85
N GLU A 316 -2.96 15.13 4.72
CA GLU A 316 -2.04 16.26 4.70
C GLU A 316 -0.97 15.99 3.65
N LEU A 317 -1.10 16.57 2.45
CA LEU A 317 -0.18 16.24 1.34
C LEU A 317 1.28 16.66 1.60
N ALA A 318 1.50 17.59 2.55
CA ALA A 318 2.84 17.93 3.03
C ALA A 318 3.54 16.73 3.71
N GLU A 319 2.78 15.77 4.23
CA GLU A 319 3.30 14.50 4.74
C GLU A 319 3.46 13.48 3.60
N THR A 320 4.54 13.54 2.82
CA THR A 320 4.75 12.65 1.67
C THR A 320 4.69 11.15 2.01
N ARG A 321 4.84 10.75 3.28
CA ARG A 321 4.60 9.37 3.72
C ARG A 321 3.21 8.86 3.35
N VAL A 322 2.19 9.73 3.30
CA VAL A 322 0.83 9.33 2.94
C VAL A 322 0.75 8.87 1.48
N LEU A 323 1.71 9.27 0.64
CA LEU A 323 1.83 8.86 -0.75
C LEU A 323 2.47 7.46 -0.89
N LEU A 324 3.07 6.90 0.18
CA LEU A 324 3.67 5.56 0.13
C LEU A 324 2.67 4.49 -0.30
N GLN A 325 1.37 4.67 -0.04
CA GLN A 325 0.33 3.75 -0.52
C GLN A 325 0.29 3.62 -2.06
N LEU A 326 0.73 4.65 -2.80
CA LEU A 326 0.82 4.62 -4.26
C LEU A 326 2.11 3.98 -4.77
N ALA A 327 3.14 3.83 -3.93
CA ALA A 327 4.47 3.39 -4.35
C ALA A 327 4.47 2.00 -5.03
N PRO A 328 3.78 0.96 -4.51
CA PRO A 328 3.71 -0.32 -5.20
C PRO A 328 3.11 -0.21 -6.61
N PHE A 329 2.07 0.61 -6.79
CA PHE A 329 1.46 0.80 -8.11
C PHE A 329 2.38 1.56 -9.07
N LEU A 330 2.95 2.68 -8.62
CA LEU A 330 3.85 3.49 -9.44
C LEU A 330 5.12 2.73 -9.85
N ALA A 331 5.68 1.92 -8.94
CA ALA A 331 6.82 1.04 -9.23
C ALA A 331 6.52 0.01 -10.35
N LEU A 332 5.26 -0.44 -10.44
CA LEU A 332 4.80 -1.40 -11.46
C LEU A 332 4.27 -0.73 -12.72
N SER A 333 4.01 0.58 -12.70
CA SER A 333 3.37 1.28 -13.80
C SER A 333 4.02 1.07 -15.16
N PRO A 334 5.36 1.07 -15.33
CA PRO A 334 5.96 0.85 -16.66
C PRO A 334 5.70 -0.56 -17.19
N LEU A 335 5.59 -1.56 -16.30
CA LEU A 335 5.31 -2.95 -16.67
C LEU A 335 3.82 -3.14 -16.96
N LEU A 336 2.94 -2.56 -16.15
CA LEU A 336 1.49 -2.61 -16.35
C LEU A 336 1.07 -1.95 -17.67
N LEU A 337 1.69 -0.82 -18.04
CA LEU A 337 1.40 -0.14 -19.31
C LEU A 337 1.79 -0.96 -20.54
N ASN A 338 2.76 -1.86 -20.40
CA ASN A 338 3.25 -2.76 -21.45
C ASN A 338 2.68 -4.17 -21.32
N TRP A 339 1.73 -4.39 -20.41
CA TRP A 339 1.18 -5.71 -20.16
C TRP A 339 0.23 -6.10 -21.29
N ASN A 340 0.61 -7.10 -22.07
CA ASN A 340 -0.20 -7.52 -23.23
C ASN A 340 -1.46 -8.29 -22.86
N GLY A 341 -1.68 -8.66 -21.59
CA GLY A 341 -2.95 -9.15 -21.01
C GLY A 341 -3.61 -10.40 -21.62
N GLY A 342 -3.25 -10.80 -22.84
CA GLY A 342 -3.97 -11.77 -23.67
C GLY A 342 -3.29 -13.13 -23.83
N GLN A 343 -1.99 -13.25 -23.54
CA GLN A 343 -1.30 -14.55 -23.71
C GLN A 343 -1.72 -15.60 -22.67
N ASP A 344 -2.16 -15.19 -21.48
CA ASP A 344 -2.58 -16.14 -20.43
C ASP A 344 -3.99 -16.71 -20.64
N ASP A 345 -4.86 -16.00 -21.37
CA ASP A 345 -6.24 -16.46 -21.64
C ASP A 345 -6.30 -17.56 -22.71
N GLU A 346 -5.37 -17.55 -23.67
CA GLU A 346 -5.31 -18.53 -24.76
C GLU A 346 -4.66 -19.86 -24.32
N ALA A 347 -3.70 -19.82 -23.39
CA ALA A 347 -3.04 -21.02 -22.87
C ALA A 347 -3.95 -21.84 -21.92
N GLY A 348 -4.94 -21.20 -21.27
CA GLY A 348 -5.90 -21.89 -20.40
C GLY A 348 -6.99 -22.65 -21.17
N GLN A 349 -7.32 -22.21 -22.39
CA GLN A 349 -8.38 -22.84 -23.20
C GLN A 349 -7.88 -24.09 -23.95
N SER A 350 -6.58 -24.20 -24.24
CA SER A 350 -5.99 -25.35 -24.95
C SER A 350 -5.71 -26.56 -24.07
N SER A 351 -5.91 -26.46 -22.74
CA SER A 351 -5.68 -27.56 -21.79
C SER A 351 -6.97 -28.21 -21.26
N THR A 352 -8.14 -27.74 -21.72
CA THR A 352 -9.45 -28.28 -21.33
C THR A 352 -10.27 -28.86 -22.50
N SER A 353 -9.65 -28.98 -23.68
CA SER A 353 -10.10 -29.81 -24.81
C SER A 353 -9.27 -31.08 -24.89
#